data_AF-A0A661KYX1-F1
#
_entry.id   AF-A0A661KYX1-F1
#
_cell.length_a   1.000
_cell.length_b   1.000
_cell.length_c   1.000
_cell.angle_alpha   90.00
_cell.angle_beta   90.00
_cell.angle_gamma   90.00
#
_symmetry.space_group_name_H-M   'P 1'
#
loop_
_entity.id
_entity.type
_entity.pdbx_description
1 polymer ?
#
loop_
_entity_poly.entity_id
_entity_poly.type
_entity_poly.pdbx_seq_one_letter_code
_entity_poly.pdbx_strand_id
1 'polypeptide(L)'
;LLALRDNPEHQRTMTEQGIKNIDLIVVNLYQFEKTVAREGVTLEEAVENIDIGGPTMLRAGAKNYRYVTVIVDPADYGVVQKEMKELGGGTSLKTRFGLAKKVFRLTHEYDGAISRFLEKVELKASGS
;
A
#
# COMPACT_ATOMS: atom_id res chain seq x y z
N LEU A 1 -2.06 -4.60 -11.43
CA LEU A 1 -1.02 -4.40 -10.39
C LEU A 1 0.05 -5.49 -10.39
N LEU A 2 -0.32 -6.78 -10.36
CA LEU A 2 0.64 -7.89 -10.17
C LEU A 2 1.16 -8.56 -11.44
N ALA A 3 0.61 -8.21 -12.62
CA ALA A 3 1.05 -8.80 -13.87
C ALA A 3 2.53 -8.49 -14.14
N LEU A 4 3.30 -9.52 -14.50
CA LEU A 4 4.69 -9.39 -14.91
C LEU A 4 4.70 -9.09 -16.41
N ARG A 5 5.43 -8.05 -16.82
CA ARG A 5 5.45 -7.60 -18.22
C ARG A 5 6.33 -8.46 -19.12
N ASP A 6 7.28 -9.17 -18.52
CA ASP A 6 8.16 -10.14 -19.17
C ASP A 6 7.59 -11.57 -19.16
N ASN A 7 6.37 -11.78 -18.65
CA ASN A 7 5.72 -13.09 -18.65
C ASN A 7 4.63 -13.15 -19.75
N PRO A 8 4.83 -13.94 -20.82
CA PRO A 8 3.88 -14.03 -21.94
C PRO A 8 2.46 -14.47 -21.53
N GLU A 9 2.35 -15.38 -20.57
CA GLU A 9 1.06 -15.88 -20.07
C GLU A 9 0.29 -14.76 -19.36
N HIS A 10 0.98 -13.97 -18.54
CA HIS A 10 0.35 -12.82 -17.87
C HIS A 10 -0.13 -11.77 -18.89
N GLN A 11 0.66 -11.50 -19.94
CA GLN A 11 0.27 -10.55 -20.99
C GLN A 11 -0.93 -11.06 -21.79
N ARG A 12 -0.97 -12.36 -22.10
CA ARG A 12 -2.12 -12.99 -22.76
C ARG A 12 -3.39 -12.84 -21.93
N THR A 13 -3.36 -13.24 -20.66
CA THR A 13 -4.53 -13.12 -19.77
C THR A 13 -4.97 -11.66 -19.62
N MET A 14 -4.05 -10.71 -19.44
CA MET A 14 -4.40 -9.30 -19.36
C MET A 14 -5.12 -8.81 -20.62
N THR A 15 -4.66 -9.24 -21.80
CA THR A 15 -5.26 -8.89 -23.10
C THR A 15 -6.65 -9.51 -23.25
N GLU A 16 -6.78 -10.82 -22.99
CA GLU A 16 -8.06 -11.55 -23.08
C GLU A 16 -9.12 -10.97 -22.15
N GLN A 17 -8.72 -10.50 -20.97
CA GLN A 17 -9.61 -9.92 -19.97
C GLN A 17 -9.79 -8.39 -20.12
N GLY A 18 -9.17 -7.76 -21.13
CA GLY A 18 -9.27 -6.32 -21.36
C GLY A 18 -8.65 -5.45 -20.24
N ILE A 19 -7.72 -6.01 -19.45
CA ILE A 19 -7.11 -5.34 -18.30
C ILE A 19 -5.88 -4.56 -18.77
N LYS A 20 -5.81 -3.27 -18.41
CA LYS A 20 -4.65 -2.41 -18.71
C LYS A 20 -3.58 -2.49 -17.61
N ASN A 21 -2.35 -2.18 -18.00
CA ASN A 21 -1.26 -2.01 -17.05
C ASN A 21 -1.50 -0.79 -16.16
N ILE A 22 -0.99 -0.87 -14.92
CA ILE A 22 -0.89 0.24 -13.99
C ILE A 22 0.60 0.46 -13.74
N ASP A 23 1.08 1.66 -14.03
CA ASP A 23 2.50 2.05 -13.93
C ASP A 23 2.83 2.79 -12.63
N LEU A 24 1.84 3.46 -12.05
CA LEU A 24 2.00 4.32 -10.88
C LEU A 24 0.83 4.12 -9.91
N ILE A 25 1.15 3.92 -8.63
CA ILE A 25 0.21 3.97 -7.52
C ILE A 25 0.65 5.11 -6.61
N VAL A 26 -0.27 6.01 -6.28
CA VAL A 26 -0.08 7.04 -5.26
C VAL A 26 -1.20 6.88 -4.24
N VAL A 27 -0.87 6.34 -3.08
CA VAL A 27 -1.83 6.06 -2.01
C VAL A 27 -1.16 6.39 -0.69
N ASN A 28 -1.81 7.22 0.11
CA ASN A 28 -1.40 7.48 1.48
C ASN A 28 -2.35 6.73 2.40
N LEU A 29 -1.82 5.92 3.32
CA LEU A 29 -2.66 5.27 4.32
C LEU A 29 -3.14 6.33 5.33
N TYR A 30 -4.44 6.29 5.63
CA TYR A 30 -4.96 7.03 6.76
C TYR A 30 -4.37 6.44 8.04
N GLN A 31 -3.97 7.29 8.97
CA GLN A 31 -3.28 6.83 10.18
C GLN A 31 -4.30 6.21 11.13
N PHE A 32 -4.49 4.89 11.03
CA PHE A 32 -5.17 4.09 12.06
C PHE A 32 -4.65 4.44 13.46
N GLU A 33 -3.34 4.69 13.58
CA GLU A 33 -2.71 5.18 14.81
C GLU A 33 -3.37 6.45 15.38
N LYS A 34 -3.80 7.40 14.54
CA LYS A 34 -4.51 8.60 15.01
C LYS A 34 -5.90 8.26 15.54
N THR A 35 -6.59 7.32 14.90
CA THR A 35 -7.90 6.86 15.37
C THR A 35 -7.75 6.27 16.76
N VAL A 36 -6.89 5.26 16.93
CA VAL A 36 -6.74 4.55 18.21
C VAL A 36 -6.00 5.31 19.31
N ALA A 37 -5.34 6.44 18.97
CA ALA A 37 -4.75 7.33 19.96
C ALA A 37 -5.79 8.19 20.71
N ARG A 38 -7.03 8.26 20.23
CA ARG A 38 -8.11 8.98 20.91
C ARG A 38 -8.53 8.23 22.17
N GLU A 39 -8.70 8.98 23.26
CA GLU A 39 -9.27 8.43 24.49
C GLU A 39 -10.69 7.90 24.24
N GLY A 40 -10.99 6.72 24.79
CA GLY A 40 -12.32 6.13 24.74
C GLY A 40 -12.72 5.48 23.40
N VAL A 41 -11.80 5.29 22.46
CA VAL A 41 -12.11 4.55 21.22
C VAL A 41 -12.60 3.14 21.52
N THR A 42 -13.73 2.78 20.92
CA THR A 42 -14.31 1.45 21.06
C THR A 42 -13.66 0.46 20.09
N LEU A 43 -13.87 -0.84 20.33
CA LEU A 43 -13.42 -1.88 19.40
C LEU A 43 -14.08 -1.71 18.03
N GLU A 44 -15.38 -1.44 18.01
CA GLU A 44 -16.17 -1.26 16.80
C GLU A 44 -15.65 -0.07 15.99
N GLU A 45 -15.41 1.08 16.64
CA GLU A 45 -14.83 2.25 15.99
C GLU A 45 -13.45 1.94 15.39
N ALA A 46 -12.61 1.22 16.13
CA ALA A 46 -11.29 0.83 15.62
C ALA A 46 -11.40 -0.11 14.41
N VAL A 47 -12.23 -1.15 14.48
CA VAL A 47 -12.42 -2.14 13.39
C VAL A 47 -12.91 -1.47 12.12
N GLU A 48 -13.87 -0.55 12.20
CA GLU A 48 -14.36 0.21 11.03
C GLU A 48 -13.29 1.10 10.37
N ASN A 49 -12.23 1.44 11.12
CA ASN A 49 -11.12 2.25 10.61
C ASN A 49 -9.94 1.40 10.08
N ILE A 50 -10.03 0.07 10.11
CA ILE A 50 -9.01 -0.81 9.52
C ILE A 50 -9.19 -0.84 7.99
N ASP A 51 -8.34 -0.11 7.28
CA ASP A 51 -8.19 -0.20 5.82
C ASP A 51 -7.56 -1.53 5.39
N ILE A 52 -8.29 -2.28 4.56
CA ILE A 52 -7.83 -3.51 3.91
C ILE A 52 -7.31 -3.22 2.48
N GLY A 53 -7.98 -2.31 1.77
CA GLY A 53 -7.74 -2.03 0.37
C GLY A 53 -6.42 -1.31 0.13
N GLY A 54 -6.14 -0.26 0.93
CA GLY A 54 -4.92 0.53 0.87
C GLY A 54 -3.66 -0.34 1.01
N PRO A 55 -3.48 -1.09 2.10
CA PRO A 55 -2.35 -2.01 2.27
C PRO A 55 -2.27 -3.06 1.16
N THR A 56 -3.40 -3.59 0.69
CA THR A 56 -3.42 -4.59 -0.40
C THR A 56 -2.85 -4.00 -1.70
N MET A 57 -3.35 -2.84 -2.14
CA MET A 57 -2.87 -2.18 -3.36
C MET A 57 -1.40 -1.78 -3.26
N LEU A 58 -0.99 -1.24 -2.12
CA LEU A 58 0.38 -0.82 -1.85
C LEU A 58 1.34 -2.02 -1.89
N ARG A 59 1.03 -3.11 -1.17
CA ARG A 59 1.85 -4.33 -1.16
C ARG A 59 1.92 -4.97 -2.55
N ALA A 60 0.82 -4.96 -3.30
CA ALA A 60 0.78 -5.48 -4.66
C ALA A 60 1.71 -4.69 -5.61
N GLY A 61 1.65 -3.35 -5.56
CA GLY A 61 2.55 -2.50 -6.35
C GLY A 61 4.01 -2.63 -5.91
N ALA A 62 4.28 -2.62 -4.61
CA ALA A 62 5.63 -2.74 -4.06
C ALA A 62 6.27 -4.11 -4.36
N LYS A 63 5.51 -5.20 -4.30
CA LYS A 63 5.97 -6.52 -4.77
C LYS A 63 6.37 -6.47 -6.24
N ASN A 64 5.62 -5.74 -7.06
CA ASN A 64 5.86 -5.60 -8.49
C ASN A 64 6.73 -4.39 -8.88
N TYR A 65 7.65 -3.98 -8.01
CA TYR A 65 8.51 -2.79 -8.20
C TYR A 65 9.34 -2.81 -9.49
N ARG A 66 9.52 -3.96 -10.15
CA ARG A 66 10.15 -4.02 -11.47
C ARG A 66 9.38 -3.19 -12.50
N TYR A 67 8.06 -3.11 -12.35
CA TYR A 67 7.14 -2.53 -13.32
C TYR A 67 6.25 -1.41 -12.77
N VAL A 68 6.07 -1.33 -11.45
CA VAL A 68 5.14 -0.39 -10.81
C VAL A 68 5.90 0.56 -9.89
N THR A 69 5.71 1.86 -10.08
CA THR A 69 6.14 2.89 -9.13
C THR A 69 5.05 3.05 -8.06
N VAL A 70 5.44 3.03 -6.79
CA VAL A 70 4.51 3.18 -5.66
C VAL A 70 4.94 4.37 -4.81
N ILE A 71 4.03 5.27 -4.46
CA ILE A 71 4.34 6.43 -3.63
C ILE A 71 3.35 6.50 -2.46
N VAL A 72 3.90 6.60 -1.25
CA VAL A 72 3.16 6.68 0.02
C VAL A 72 3.43 7.95 0.81
N ASP A 73 4.41 8.74 0.36
CA ASP A 73 4.88 9.95 1.04
C ASP A 73 5.00 11.09 0.01
N PRO A 74 4.29 12.22 0.20
CA PRO A 74 4.42 13.38 -0.66
C PRO A 74 5.84 13.91 -0.83
N ALA A 75 6.74 13.67 0.14
CA ALA A 75 8.16 14.05 0.03
C ALA A 75 8.86 13.39 -1.17
N ASP A 76 8.36 12.24 -1.66
CA ASP A 76 8.93 11.54 -2.80
C ASP A 76 8.43 12.07 -4.17
N TYR A 77 7.46 12.98 -4.20
CA TYR A 77 6.93 13.49 -5.47
C TYR A 77 8.00 14.20 -6.30
N GLY A 78 8.86 15.00 -5.66
CA GLY A 78 9.90 15.75 -6.36
C GLY A 78 10.89 14.84 -7.09
N VAL A 79 11.36 13.77 -6.43
CA VAL A 79 12.31 12.84 -7.04
C VAL A 79 11.67 12.02 -8.16
N VAL A 80 10.43 11.56 -7.99
CA VAL A 80 9.73 10.79 -9.02
C VAL A 80 9.41 11.66 -10.24
N GLN A 81 8.89 12.88 -10.04
CA GLN A 81 8.62 13.81 -11.14
C GLN A 81 9.87 14.16 -11.94
N LYS A 82 11.01 14.34 -11.25
CA LYS A 82 12.30 14.56 -11.90
C LYS A 82 12.68 13.38 -12.80
N GLU A 83 12.67 12.16 -12.26
CA GLU A 83 12.99 10.96 -13.04
C GLU A 83 12.03 10.78 -14.22
N MET A 84 10.73 11.00 -14.04
CA MET A 84 9.75 10.88 -15.13
C MET A 84 10.02 11.86 -16.27
N LYS A 85 10.50 13.07 -15.98
CA LYS A 85 10.91 14.03 -17.01
C LYS A 85 12.17 13.57 -17.75
N GLU A 86 13.13 12.98 -17.05
CA GLU A 86 14.43 12.55 -17.59
C GLU A 86 14.35 11.20 -18.33
N LEU A 87 13.42 10.32 -17.96
CA LEU A 87 13.34 8.93 -18.41
C LEU A 87 12.09 8.64 -19.26
N GLY A 88 11.56 9.66 -19.96
CA GLY A 88 10.44 9.48 -20.90
C GLY A 88 9.15 8.99 -20.24
N GLY A 89 8.83 9.48 -19.05
CA GLY A 89 7.67 9.10 -18.25
C GLY A 89 7.91 7.95 -17.27
N GLY A 90 9.10 7.34 -17.28
CA GLY A 90 9.47 6.24 -16.38
C GLY A 90 10.19 6.65 -15.11
N THR A 91 10.49 5.67 -14.26
CA THR A 91 11.39 5.81 -13.10
C THR A 91 12.55 4.83 -13.21
N SER A 92 13.60 5.03 -12.42
CA SER A 92 14.69 4.07 -12.34
C SER A 92 14.31 2.86 -11.49
N LEU A 93 14.90 1.69 -11.76
CA LEU A 93 14.70 0.50 -10.94
C LEU A 93 15.14 0.73 -9.48
N LYS A 94 16.22 1.52 -9.30
CA LYS A 94 16.74 1.92 -8.00
C LYS A 94 15.69 2.70 -7.19
N THR A 95 15.04 3.68 -7.83
CA THR A 95 13.98 4.47 -7.20
C THR A 95 12.78 3.62 -6.86
N ARG A 96 12.29 2.78 -7.79
CA ARG A 96 11.15 1.88 -7.50
C ARG A 96 11.44 0.92 -6.35
N PHE A 97 12.65 0.35 -6.29
CA PHE A 97 13.03 -0.52 -5.18
C PHE A 97 13.11 0.25 -3.85
N GLY A 98 13.65 1.48 -3.85
CA GLY A 98 13.65 2.35 -2.68
C GLY A 98 12.25 2.64 -2.15
N LEU A 99 11.33 2.98 -3.05
CA LEU A 99 9.92 3.22 -2.74
C LEU A 99 9.20 1.95 -2.23
N ALA A 100 9.47 0.79 -2.83
CA ALA A 100 8.90 -0.48 -2.38
C ALA A 100 9.30 -0.81 -0.93
N LYS A 101 10.55 -0.52 -0.53
CA LYS A 101 10.99 -0.66 0.87
C LYS A 101 10.18 0.25 1.80
N LYS A 102 9.93 1.50 1.40
CA LYS A 102 9.11 2.43 2.20
C LYS A 102 7.69 1.89 2.39
N VAL A 103 7.09 1.35 1.33
CA VAL A 103 5.76 0.72 1.40
C VAL A 103 5.74 -0.42 2.40
N PHE A 104 6.66 -1.39 2.31
CA PHE A 104 6.64 -2.54 3.22
C PHE A 104 6.89 -2.15 4.67
N ARG A 105 7.72 -1.13 4.92
CA ARG A 105 7.89 -0.55 6.25
C ARG A 105 6.58 0.07 6.76
N LEU A 106 5.94 0.92 5.95
CA LEU A 106 4.67 1.57 6.32
C LEU A 106 3.58 0.54 6.63
N THR A 107 3.44 -0.50 5.82
CA THR A 107 2.42 -1.53 6.07
C THR A 107 2.73 -2.38 7.30
N HIS A 108 4.00 -2.59 7.61
CA HIS A 108 4.40 -3.25 8.86
C HIS A 108 4.06 -2.40 10.09
N GLU A 109 4.35 -1.09 10.05
CA GLU A 109 3.99 -0.15 11.11
C GLU A 109 2.46 -0.10 11.32
N TYR A 110 1.70 -0.07 10.22
CA TYR A 110 0.24 -0.10 10.21
C TYR A 110 -0.33 -1.37 10.86
N ASP A 111 0.08 -2.56 10.40
CA ASP A 111 -0.37 -3.83 10.97
C ASP A 111 0.06 -3.97 12.44
N GLY A 112 1.25 -3.47 12.78
CA GLY A 112 1.73 -3.42 14.15
C GLY A 112 0.86 -2.55 15.07
N ALA A 113 0.35 -1.42 14.57
CA ALA A 113 -0.58 -0.58 15.32
C ALA A 113 -1.91 -1.29 15.60
N ILE A 114 -2.44 -2.02 14.61
CA ILE A 114 -3.64 -2.84 14.76
C ILE A 114 -3.43 -3.91 15.83
N SER A 115 -2.33 -4.67 15.74
CA SER A 115 -2.02 -5.71 16.74
C SER A 115 -1.97 -5.16 18.16
N ARG A 116 -1.21 -4.06 18.36
CA ARG A 116 -1.08 -3.39 19.67
C ARG A 116 -2.40 -2.89 20.23
N PHE A 117 -3.33 -2.46 19.37
CA PHE A 117 -4.66 -2.05 19.82
C PHE A 117 -5.47 -3.27 20.26
N LEU A 118 -5.57 -4.31 19.42
CA LEU A 118 -6.36 -5.51 19.70
C LEU A 118 -5.87 -6.25 20.96
N GLU A 119 -4.56 -6.28 21.22
CA GLU A 119 -3.98 -6.86 22.45
C GLU A 119 -4.43 -6.15 23.75
N LYS A 120 -4.87 -4.89 23.68
CA LYS A 120 -5.34 -4.11 24.84
C LYS A 120 -6.85 -4.20 25.06
N VAL A 121 -7.58 -4.75 24.10
CA VAL A 121 -9.04 -4.79 24.14
C VAL A 121 -9.50 -6.18 24.57
N GLU A 122 -10.34 -6.23 25.60
CA GLU A 122 -11.04 -7.43 26.00
C GLU A 122 -12.42 -7.47 25.34
N LEU A 123 -12.71 -8.57 24.63
CA LEU A 123 -14.08 -8.88 24.23
C LEU A 123 -14.88 -9.23 25.48
N LYS A 124 -15.72 -8.31 25.93
CA LYS A 124 -16.74 -8.65 26.93
C LYS A 124 -17.70 -9.61 26.26
N ALA A 125 -17.72 -10.87 26.73
CA ALA A 125 -18.74 -11.82 26.30
C ALA A 125 -20.11 -11.20 26.53
N SER A 126 -20.92 -11.09 25.47
CA SER A 126 -22.34 -10.79 25.60
C SER A 126 -22.92 -11.83 26.56
N GLY A 127 -23.46 -11.36 27.68
CA GLY A 127 -23.82 -12.19 28.84
C GLY A 127 -24.63 -13.43 28.48
N SER A 128 -24.29 -14.52 29.18
CA SER A 128 -25.23 -15.57 29.58
C SER A 128 -26.35 -14.99 30.44
#